data_AF-A0A3Q8X6L7-F1
#
_entry.id   AF-A0A3Q8X6L7-F1
#
_cell.length_a   1.000
_cell.length_b   1.000
_cell.length_c   1.000
_cell.angle_alpha   90.00
_cell.angle_beta   90.00
_cell.angle_gamma   90.00
#
_symmetry.space_group_name_H-M   'P 1'
#
loop_
_entity.id
_entity.type
_entity.pdbx_description
1 polymer ?
#
loop_
_entity_poly.entity_id
_entity_poly.type
_entity_poly.pdbx_seq_one_letter_code
_entity_poly.pdbx_strand_id
1 'polypeptide(L)'
;MEPWQTIMLVGGVAVVCAAVLPRRSNGNKQTDQSQTVRNMETALEQFMENLEADNKEMMQLVTKSSQDTQHQAAKRDERIGQLEKRCAELEQLISAQSKQLEAAIVQARDQAAWAAAQLAHAKVESSAAEEAAIVQLEPVVQTPTIRERYAELFELHHNGKSIDAIAKNLGLNKGEVQLILQLSKQEEAARHE
;
A
#
# COMPACT_ATOMS: atom_id res chain seq x y z
N MET A 1 40.60 88.92 -2.58
CA MET A 1 41.45 87.92 -3.23
C MET A 1 41.77 88.44 -4.61
N GLU A 2 43.03 88.76 -4.89
CA GLU A 2 43.42 89.31 -6.20
C GLU A 2 43.06 88.30 -7.31
N PRO A 3 42.49 88.73 -8.45
CA PRO A 3 42.05 87.85 -9.54
C PRO A 3 43.16 86.94 -10.06
N TRP A 4 44.42 87.35 -9.89
CA TRP A 4 45.58 86.57 -10.29
C TRP A 4 45.84 85.35 -9.39
N GLN A 5 45.49 85.45 -8.10
CA GLN A 5 45.65 84.36 -7.14
C GLN A 5 44.62 83.24 -7.36
N THR A 6 43.40 83.59 -7.76
CA THR A 6 42.36 82.57 -8.05
C THR A 6 42.71 81.75 -9.29
N ILE A 7 43.31 82.37 -10.30
CA ILE A 7 43.80 81.69 -11.51
C ILE A 7 44.91 80.68 -11.16
N MET A 8 45.86 81.07 -10.31
CA MET A 8 46.92 80.15 -9.88
C MET A 8 46.41 79.01 -9.00
N LEU A 9 45.44 79.27 -8.13
CA LEU A 9 44.88 78.25 -7.24
C LEU A 9 44.06 77.22 -8.03
N VAL A 10 43.20 77.66 -8.95
CA VAL A 10 42.41 76.76 -9.81
C VAL A 10 43.30 75.99 -10.78
N GLY A 11 44.31 76.65 -11.36
CA GLY A 11 45.28 76.00 -12.24
C GLY A 11 46.10 74.92 -11.51
N GLY A 12 46.56 75.21 -10.28
CA GLY A 12 47.27 74.24 -9.45
C GLY A 12 46.44 73.00 -9.13
N VAL A 13 45.17 73.20 -8.74
CA VAL A 13 44.25 72.08 -8.46
C VAL A 13 43.99 71.25 -9.72
N ALA A 14 43.84 71.87 -10.89
CA ALA A 14 43.63 71.15 -12.14
C ALA A 14 44.83 70.27 -12.53
N VAL A 15 46.06 70.76 -12.33
CA VAL A 15 47.29 69.99 -12.60
C VAL A 15 47.43 68.82 -11.64
N VAL A 16 47.13 69.02 -10.35
CA VAL A 16 47.13 67.94 -9.35
C VAL A 16 46.08 66.89 -9.69
N CYS A 17 44.86 67.29 -10.05
CA CYS A 17 43.82 66.36 -10.49
C CYS A 17 44.22 65.59 -11.77
N ALA A 18 44.92 66.24 -12.71
CA ALA A 18 45.41 65.57 -13.93
C ALA A 18 46.58 64.60 -13.64
N ALA A 19 47.42 64.90 -12.65
CA ALA A 19 48.54 64.04 -12.25
C ALA A 19 48.11 62.84 -11.39
N VAL A 20 47.04 63.00 -10.59
CA VAL A 20 46.50 61.95 -9.71
C VAL A 20 45.56 61.00 -10.47
N LEU A 21 45.01 61.41 -11.62
CA LEU A 21 44.26 60.49 -12.47
C LEU A 21 45.24 59.53 -13.20
N PRO A 22 45.18 58.22 -12.94
CA PRO A 22 45.96 57.26 -13.71
C PRO A 22 45.51 57.38 -15.16
N ARG A 23 46.44 57.72 -16.06
CA ARG A 23 46.21 57.77 -17.50
C ARG A 23 45.57 56.46 -17.93
N ARG A 24 44.24 56.49 -18.13
CA ARG A 24 43.47 55.35 -18.63
C ARG A 24 44.03 55.06 -20.01
N SER A 25 44.76 53.97 -20.11
CA SER A 25 45.36 53.49 -21.34
C SER A 25 44.23 53.16 -22.33
N ASN A 26 43.98 54.06 -23.26
CA ASN A 26 43.13 53.81 -24.43
C ASN A 26 43.82 52.87 -25.45
N GLY A 27 44.87 52.14 -25.05
CA GLY A 27 45.64 51.24 -25.91
C GLY A 27 45.44 49.74 -25.66
N ASN A 28 44.62 49.31 -24.69
CA ASN A 28 44.55 47.88 -24.30
C ASN A 28 43.24 47.15 -24.63
N LYS A 29 42.28 47.81 -25.30
CA LYS A 29 40.97 47.19 -25.63
C LYS A 29 41.10 45.92 -26.46
N GLN A 30 42.14 45.81 -27.28
CA GLN A 30 42.37 44.65 -28.15
C GLN A 30 42.97 43.46 -27.38
N THR A 31 43.80 43.73 -26.36
CA THR A 31 44.36 42.72 -25.47
C THR A 31 43.30 42.19 -24.48
N ASP A 32 42.45 43.08 -23.95
CA ASP A 32 41.31 42.70 -23.08
C ASP A 32 40.26 41.87 -23.82
N GLN A 33 39.95 42.21 -25.08
CA GLN A 33 39.03 41.39 -25.90
C GLN A 33 39.61 40.00 -26.18
N SER A 34 40.90 39.90 -26.53
CA SER A 34 41.57 38.61 -26.73
C SER A 34 41.58 37.76 -25.46
N GLN A 35 41.87 38.37 -24.30
CA GLN A 35 41.80 37.68 -23.01
C GLN A 35 40.37 37.27 -22.64
N THR A 36 39.36 38.08 -22.95
CA THR A 36 37.95 37.75 -22.70
C THR A 36 37.49 36.57 -23.56
N VAL A 37 37.88 36.54 -24.83
CA VAL A 37 37.59 35.40 -25.73
C VAL A 37 38.30 34.14 -25.24
N ARG A 38 39.55 34.25 -24.79
CA ARG A 38 40.31 33.11 -24.27
C ARG A 38 39.74 32.57 -22.95
N ASN A 39 39.30 33.46 -22.05
CA ASN A 39 38.62 33.06 -20.82
C ASN A 39 37.27 32.41 -21.10
N MET A 40 36.56 32.87 -22.13
CA MET A 40 35.32 32.26 -22.60
C MET A 40 35.56 30.88 -23.22
N GLU A 41 36.64 30.72 -23.99
CA GLU A 41 37.08 29.42 -24.53
C GLU A 41 37.40 28.43 -23.40
N THR A 42 38.21 28.83 -22.41
CA THR A 42 38.51 28.01 -21.23
C THR A 42 37.25 27.64 -20.44
N ALA A 43 36.31 28.57 -20.29
CA ALA A 43 35.04 28.29 -19.61
C ALA A 43 34.20 27.27 -20.40
N LEU A 44 34.21 27.35 -21.74
CA LEU A 44 33.46 26.45 -22.61
C LEU A 44 34.07 25.04 -22.60
N GLU A 45 35.40 24.92 -22.55
CA GLU A 45 36.10 23.66 -22.34
C GLU A 45 35.71 23.02 -20.99
N GLN A 46 35.72 23.80 -19.91
CA GLN A 46 35.26 23.32 -18.59
C GLN A 46 33.77 22.93 -18.60
N PHE A 47 32.91 23.68 -19.30
CA PHE A 47 31.50 23.31 -19.44
C PHE A 47 31.31 22.02 -20.25
N MET A 48 32.09 21.81 -21.31
CA MET A 48 32.04 20.55 -22.07
C MET A 48 32.51 19.37 -21.23
N GLU A 49 33.60 19.53 -20.46
CA GLU A 49 34.08 18.49 -19.55
C GLU A 49 33.03 18.13 -18.49
N ASN A 50 32.40 19.13 -17.87
CA ASN A 50 31.33 18.92 -16.92
C ASN A 50 30.09 18.28 -17.56
N LEU A 51 29.68 18.70 -18.77
CA LEU A 51 28.54 18.11 -19.47
C LEU A 51 28.79 16.65 -19.83
N GLU A 52 30.01 16.29 -20.23
CA GLU A 52 30.37 14.91 -20.51
C GLU A 52 30.34 14.06 -19.22
N ALA A 53 30.82 14.61 -18.11
CA ALA A 53 30.75 13.98 -16.80
C ALA A 53 29.30 13.77 -16.35
N ASP A 54 28.46 14.80 -16.44
CA ASP A 54 27.04 14.76 -16.08
C ASP A 54 26.27 13.75 -16.95
N ASN A 55 26.56 13.70 -18.25
CA ASN A 55 25.92 12.73 -19.15
C ASN A 55 26.28 11.29 -18.77
N LYS A 56 27.56 11.04 -18.47
CA LYS A 56 28.03 9.72 -17.99
C LYS A 56 27.36 9.35 -16.67
N GLU A 57 27.26 10.27 -15.72
CA GLU A 57 26.60 10.04 -14.43
C GLU A 57 25.11 9.73 -14.62
N MET A 58 24.40 10.53 -15.43
CA MET A 58 22.98 10.31 -15.70
C MET A 58 22.75 8.96 -16.40
N MET A 59 23.60 8.60 -17.37
CA MET A 59 23.52 7.30 -18.03
C MET A 59 23.74 6.15 -17.03
N GLN A 60 24.76 6.25 -16.17
CA GLN A 60 25.02 5.25 -15.12
C GLN A 60 23.85 5.13 -14.14
N LEU A 61 23.26 6.25 -13.74
CA LEU A 61 22.12 6.26 -12.83
C LEU A 61 20.88 5.63 -13.46
N VAL A 62 20.60 5.91 -14.74
CA VAL A 62 19.52 5.29 -15.49
C VAL A 62 19.76 3.79 -15.65
N THR A 63 20.97 3.35 -16.01
CA THR A 63 21.30 1.93 -16.10
C THR A 63 21.13 1.23 -14.75
N LYS A 64 21.61 1.83 -13.67
CA LYS A 64 21.47 1.28 -12.31
C LYS A 64 20.00 1.22 -11.87
N SER A 65 19.23 2.27 -12.14
CA SER A 65 17.80 2.32 -11.85
C SER A 65 17.02 1.25 -12.63
N SER A 66 17.34 1.08 -13.91
CA SER A 66 16.76 0.04 -14.74
C SER A 66 17.10 -1.37 -14.23
N GLN A 67 18.36 -1.61 -13.87
CA GLN A 67 18.79 -2.89 -13.27
C GLN A 67 18.08 -3.18 -11.94
N ASP A 68 17.97 -2.19 -11.05
CA ASP A 68 17.28 -2.37 -9.77
C ASP A 68 15.79 -2.65 -9.98
N THR A 69 15.15 -1.93 -10.91
CA THR A 69 13.75 -2.18 -11.29
C THR A 69 13.57 -3.60 -11.85
N GLN A 70 14.47 -4.06 -12.72
CA GLN A 70 14.42 -5.42 -13.26
C GLN A 70 14.59 -6.48 -12.18
N HIS A 71 15.52 -6.27 -11.25
CA HIS A 71 15.74 -7.18 -10.13
C HIS A 71 14.56 -7.22 -9.15
N GLN A 72 13.95 -6.06 -8.88
CA GLN A 72 12.73 -5.97 -8.09
C GLN A 72 11.53 -6.63 -8.79
N ALA A 73 11.41 -6.51 -10.12
CA ALA A 73 10.39 -7.18 -10.90
C ALA A 73 10.55 -8.70 -10.81
N ALA A 74 11.76 -9.22 -11.04
CA ALA A 74 12.04 -10.65 -10.93
C ALA A 74 11.68 -11.24 -9.55
N LYS A 75 12.00 -10.53 -8.46
CA LYS A 75 11.59 -10.93 -7.11
C LYS A 75 10.08 -10.93 -6.89
N ARG A 76 9.36 -9.98 -7.51
CA ARG A 76 7.90 -9.92 -7.45
C ARG A 76 7.28 -11.06 -8.24
N ASP A 77 7.80 -11.36 -9.42
CA ASP A 77 7.35 -12.47 -10.26
C ASP A 77 7.54 -13.81 -9.55
N GLU A 78 8.68 -14.01 -8.87
CA GLU A 78 8.91 -15.20 -8.06
C GLU A 78 7.86 -15.34 -6.94
N ARG A 79 7.56 -14.25 -6.22
CA ARG A 79 6.53 -14.24 -5.18
C ARG A 79 5.14 -14.51 -5.73
N ILE A 80 4.81 -13.94 -6.89
CA ILE A 80 3.53 -14.17 -7.58
C ILE A 80 3.43 -15.64 -7.94
N GLY A 81 4.45 -16.24 -8.55
CA GLY A 81 4.44 -17.67 -8.88
C GLY A 81 4.30 -18.59 -7.66
N GLN A 82 4.92 -18.23 -6.52
CA GLN A 82 4.74 -18.98 -5.27
C GLN A 82 3.30 -18.88 -4.74
N LEU A 83 2.69 -17.69 -4.82
CA LEU A 83 1.30 -17.47 -4.41
C LEU A 83 0.32 -18.19 -5.32
N GLU A 84 0.52 -18.13 -6.64
CA GLU A 84 -0.28 -18.86 -7.62
C GLU A 84 -0.25 -20.36 -7.37
N LYS A 85 0.93 -20.92 -7.08
CA LYS A 85 1.07 -22.33 -6.72
C LYS A 85 0.28 -22.67 -5.45
N ARG A 86 0.40 -21.86 -4.40
CA ARG A 86 -0.35 -22.03 -3.14
C ARG A 86 -1.86 -21.95 -3.37
N CYS A 87 -2.32 -21.02 -4.20
CA CYS A 87 -3.72 -20.89 -4.56
C CYS A 87 -4.21 -22.13 -5.31
N ALA A 88 -3.44 -22.63 -6.28
CA ALA A 88 -3.79 -23.84 -7.01
C ALA A 88 -3.85 -25.07 -6.09
N GLU A 89 -2.92 -25.21 -5.15
CA GLU A 89 -2.94 -26.27 -4.13
C GLU A 89 -4.18 -26.18 -3.22
N LEU A 90 -4.52 -24.99 -2.75
CA LEU A 90 -5.72 -24.78 -1.92
C LEU A 90 -7.00 -25.04 -2.69
N GLU A 91 -7.09 -24.59 -3.94
CA GLU A 91 -8.24 -24.85 -4.81
C GLU A 91 -8.41 -26.35 -5.08
N GLN A 92 -7.31 -27.08 -5.25
CA GLN A 92 -7.32 -28.54 -5.36
C GLN A 92 -7.81 -29.21 -4.06
N LEU A 93 -7.36 -28.75 -2.89
CA LEU A 93 -7.82 -29.29 -1.61
C LEU A 93 -9.31 -29.01 -1.36
N ILE A 94 -9.77 -27.79 -1.63
CA ILE A 94 -11.17 -27.41 -1.49
C ILE A 94 -12.04 -28.22 -2.45
N SER A 95 -11.64 -28.37 -3.71
CA SER A 95 -12.38 -29.16 -4.69
C SER A 95 -12.39 -30.66 -4.37
N ALA A 96 -11.34 -31.19 -3.73
CA ALA A 96 -11.33 -32.56 -3.23
C ALA A 96 -12.27 -32.73 -2.03
N GLN A 97 -12.22 -31.79 -1.08
CA GLN A 97 -13.08 -31.81 0.11
C GLN A 97 -14.55 -31.63 -0.26
N SER A 98 -14.88 -30.74 -1.19
CA SER A 98 -16.25 -30.54 -1.66
C SER A 98 -16.81 -31.79 -2.31
N LYS A 99 -16.03 -32.47 -3.17
CA LYS A 99 -16.41 -33.77 -3.76
C LYS A 99 -16.61 -34.85 -2.70
N GLN A 100 -15.76 -34.89 -1.68
CA GLN A 100 -15.91 -35.86 -0.58
C GLN A 100 -17.18 -35.59 0.23
N LEU A 101 -17.48 -34.32 0.54
CA LEU A 101 -18.68 -33.93 1.24
C LEU A 101 -19.94 -34.26 0.42
N GLU A 102 -19.93 -33.95 -0.87
CA GLU A 102 -21.03 -34.25 -1.79
C GLU A 102 -21.28 -35.77 -1.86
N ALA A 103 -20.23 -36.57 -2.00
CA ALA A 103 -20.35 -38.02 -1.97
C ALA A 103 -20.90 -38.55 -0.63
N ALA A 104 -20.45 -37.99 0.50
CA ALA A 104 -20.96 -38.35 1.82
C ALA A 104 -22.44 -37.97 2.00
N ILE A 105 -22.88 -36.81 1.49
CA ILE A 105 -24.28 -36.37 1.53
C ILE A 105 -25.16 -37.30 0.69
N VAL A 106 -24.71 -37.68 -0.52
CA VAL A 106 -25.45 -38.63 -1.38
C VAL A 106 -25.57 -39.99 -0.69
N GLN A 107 -24.47 -40.52 -0.13
CA GLN A 107 -24.50 -41.78 0.61
C GLN A 107 -25.42 -41.73 1.85
N ALA A 108 -25.37 -40.65 2.62
CA ALA A 108 -26.24 -40.46 3.78
C ALA A 108 -27.72 -40.36 3.37
N ARG A 109 -28.02 -39.70 2.25
CA ARG A 109 -29.38 -39.61 1.69
C ARG A 109 -29.89 -40.98 1.26
N ASP A 110 -29.07 -41.77 0.56
CA ASP A 110 -29.46 -43.10 0.10
C ASP A 110 -29.67 -44.07 1.28
N GLN A 111 -28.81 -44.00 2.30
CA GLN A 111 -28.97 -44.75 3.55
C GLN A 111 -30.24 -44.35 4.31
N ALA A 112 -30.52 -43.05 4.42
CA ALA A 112 -31.74 -42.55 5.05
C ALA A 112 -33.00 -42.98 4.28
N ALA A 113 -32.96 -42.97 2.94
CA ALA A 113 -34.06 -43.45 2.11
C ALA A 113 -34.31 -44.96 2.29
N TRP A 114 -33.25 -45.77 2.37
CA TRP A 114 -33.35 -47.20 2.61
C TRP A 114 -33.86 -47.52 4.02
N ALA A 115 -33.36 -46.82 5.05
CA ALA A 115 -33.84 -46.95 6.43
C ALA A 115 -35.32 -46.54 6.56
N ALA A 116 -35.74 -45.46 5.91
CA ALA A 116 -37.14 -45.04 5.88
C ALA A 116 -38.05 -46.07 5.19
N ALA A 117 -37.58 -46.69 4.10
CA ALA A 117 -38.32 -47.76 3.41
C ALA A 117 -38.48 -49.02 4.29
N GLN A 118 -37.44 -49.39 5.06
CA GLN A 118 -37.53 -50.50 6.01
C GLN A 118 -38.47 -50.21 7.18
N LEU A 119 -38.43 -49.00 7.73
CA LEU A 119 -39.33 -48.59 8.81
C LEU A 119 -40.79 -48.55 8.34
N ALA A 120 -41.04 -48.13 7.09
CA ALA A 120 -42.37 -48.16 6.48
C ALA A 120 -42.87 -49.60 6.28
N HIS A 121 -42.00 -50.56 5.94
CA HIS A 121 -42.36 -51.97 5.86
C HIS A 121 -42.67 -52.57 7.24
N ALA A 122 -41.87 -52.25 8.27
CA ALA A 122 -42.12 -52.71 9.65
C ALA A 122 -43.40 -52.11 10.27
N LYS A 123 -43.79 -50.88 9.88
CA LYS A 123 -45.01 -50.22 10.37
C LYS A 123 -46.30 -50.79 9.77
N VAL A 124 -46.24 -51.47 8.61
CA VAL A 124 -47.40 -52.15 8.01
C VAL A 124 -47.74 -53.46 8.73
N GLU A 125 -46.76 -54.14 9.33
CA GLU A 125 -47.00 -55.38 10.11
C GLU A 125 -47.32 -55.12 11.59
N SER A 126 -47.05 -53.92 12.12
CA SER A 126 -47.31 -53.54 13.52
C SER A 126 -48.29 -52.37 13.65
N SER A 127 -49.41 -52.43 12.93
CA SER A 127 -50.55 -51.50 13.12
C SER A 127 -51.75 -52.25 13.68
N ALA A 128 -51.57 -52.90 14.82
CA ALA A 128 -52.66 -53.47 15.61
C ALA A 128 -52.34 -53.51 17.12
N ALA A 129 -51.72 -52.47 17.67
CA ALA A 129 -51.73 -52.24 19.12
C ALA A 129 -51.19 -50.84 19.46
N GLU A 130 -51.86 -50.20 20.41
CA GLU A 130 -51.32 -49.16 21.31
C GLU A 130 -51.29 -47.72 20.80
N GLU A 131 -52.51 -47.21 20.65
CA GLU A 131 -52.89 -45.86 21.03
C GLU A 131 -52.85 -45.73 22.57
N ALA A 132 -51.77 -45.17 23.14
CA ALA A 132 -51.79 -44.51 24.45
C ALA A 132 -50.44 -43.84 24.82
N ALA A 133 -50.51 -42.51 24.94
CA ALA A 133 -49.98 -41.73 26.06
C ALA A 133 -48.52 -41.22 26.07
N ILE A 134 -48.42 -39.90 26.34
CA ILE A 134 -47.42 -39.19 27.18
C ILE A 134 -46.25 -38.46 26.50
N VAL A 135 -46.41 -37.12 26.46
CA VAL A 135 -45.51 -36.03 26.90
C VAL A 135 -44.12 -35.89 26.26
N GLN A 136 -43.82 -34.69 25.75
CA GLN A 136 -42.63 -33.91 26.16
C GLN A 136 -42.64 -32.48 25.61
N LEU A 137 -42.59 -31.50 26.53
CA LEU A 137 -42.28 -30.11 26.23
C LEU A 137 -40.86 -30.03 25.64
N GLU A 138 -40.73 -29.38 24.49
CA GLU A 138 -39.44 -28.94 23.95
C GLU A 138 -38.78 -27.92 24.89
N PRO A 139 -37.54 -28.14 25.36
CA PRO A 139 -36.74 -27.06 25.90
C PRO A 139 -36.23 -26.23 24.72
N VAL A 140 -36.68 -24.98 24.62
CA VAL A 140 -36.11 -24.00 23.68
C VAL A 140 -34.67 -23.73 24.08
N VAL A 141 -33.72 -24.42 23.44
CA VAL A 141 -32.30 -24.15 23.57
C VAL A 141 -32.04 -22.81 22.88
N GLN A 142 -32.02 -21.72 23.64
CA GLN A 142 -31.58 -20.43 23.13
C GLN A 142 -30.09 -20.51 22.82
N THR A 143 -29.73 -20.64 21.54
CA THR A 143 -28.34 -20.54 21.11
C THR A 143 -27.84 -19.12 21.40
N PRO A 144 -26.69 -18.93 22.07
CA PRO A 144 -26.17 -17.61 22.38
C PRO A 144 -25.89 -16.82 21.10
N THR A 145 -26.32 -15.55 21.09
CA THR A 145 -26.27 -14.64 19.94
C THR A 145 -24.82 -14.32 19.54
N ILE A 146 -24.58 -13.87 18.31
CA ILE A 146 -23.23 -13.52 17.84
C ILE A 146 -22.65 -12.38 18.68
N ARG A 147 -23.49 -11.46 19.16
CA ARG A 147 -23.07 -10.39 20.08
C ARG A 147 -22.63 -10.92 21.44
N GLU A 148 -23.32 -11.91 22.00
CA GLU A 148 -22.95 -12.51 23.29
C GLU A 148 -21.63 -13.29 23.20
N ARG A 149 -21.40 -14.02 22.10
CA ARG A 149 -20.15 -14.77 21.89
C ARG A 149 -18.93 -13.88 21.73
N TYR A 150 -19.11 -12.66 21.24
CA TYR A 150 -18.02 -11.70 20.97
C TYR A 150 -18.18 -10.39 21.74
N ALA A 151 -18.72 -10.44 22.97
CA ALA A 151 -19.00 -9.24 23.78
C ALA A 151 -17.77 -8.34 23.96
N GLU A 152 -16.60 -8.92 24.22
CA GLU A 152 -15.33 -8.18 24.37
C GLU A 152 -14.92 -7.42 23.10
N LEU A 153 -15.23 -7.95 21.91
CA LEU A 153 -14.99 -7.27 20.63
C LEU A 153 -15.86 -6.02 20.51
N PHE A 154 -17.13 -6.13 20.86
CA PHE A 154 -18.07 -5.00 20.81
C PHE A 154 -17.74 -3.94 21.86
N GLU A 155 -17.29 -4.30 23.05
CA GLU A 155 -16.83 -3.35 24.06
C GLU A 155 -15.61 -2.56 23.56
N LEU A 156 -14.61 -3.24 22.99
CA LEU A 156 -13.43 -2.57 22.44
C LEU A 156 -13.78 -1.65 21.27
N HIS A 157 -14.74 -2.04 20.42
CA HIS A 157 -15.25 -1.22 19.33
C HIS A 157 -16.06 -0.02 19.84
N HIS A 158 -16.89 -0.19 20.87
CA HIS A 158 -17.66 0.89 21.49
C HIS A 158 -16.76 1.92 22.19
N ASN A 159 -15.64 1.46 22.75
CA ASN A 159 -14.57 2.31 23.29
C ASN A 159 -13.77 3.07 22.22
N GLY A 160 -14.16 3.00 20.94
CA GLY A 160 -13.55 3.75 19.85
C GLY A 160 -12.20 3.22 19.36
N LYS A 161 -11.82 1.99 19.74
CA LYS A 161 -10.57 1.38 19.25
C LYS A 161 -10.70 1.03 17.77
N SER A 162 -9.62 1.24 17.02
CA SER A 162 -9.59 0.90 15.60
C SER A 162 -9.71 -0.61 15.39
N ILE A 163 -10.27 -1.01 14.25
CA ILE A 163 -10.46 -2.43 13.87
C ILE A 163 -9.12 -3.18 13.93
N ASP A 164 -8.02 -2.54 13.52
CA ASP A 164 -6.68 -3.12 13.58
C ASP A 164 -6.16 -3.30 15.02
N ALA A 165 -6.54 -2.43 15.95
CA ALA A 165 -6.19 -2.56 17.36
C ALA A 165 -7.02 -3.66 18.05
N ILE A 166 -8.28 -3.84 17.64
CA ILE A 166 -9.16 -4.90 18.14
C ILE A 166 -8.66 -6.26 17.66
N ALA A 167 -8.35 -6.38 16.37
CA ALA A 167 -7.74 -7.56 15.76
C ALA A 167 -6.47 -8.01 16.52
N LYS A 168 -5.57 -7.06 16.82
CA LYS A 168 -4.35 -7.34 17.58
C LYS A 168 -4.57 -7.72 19.04
N ASN A 169 -5.56 -7.12 19.71
CA ASN A 169 -5.86 -7.42 21.13
C ASN A 169 -6.51 -8.80 21.32
N LEU A 170 -7.40 -9.19 20.39
CA LEU A 170 -8.14 -10.45 20.46
C LEU A 170 -7.50 -11.59 19.67
N GLY A 171 -6.38 -11.34 18.98
CA GLY A 171 -5.70 -12.32 18.14
C GLY A 171 -6.47 -12.74 16.89
N LEU A 172 -7.41 -11.91 16.44
CA LEU A 172 -8.29 -12.13 15.29
C LEU A 172 -7.76 -11.41 14.05
N ASN A 173 -8.11 -11.88 12.85
CA ASN A 173 -7.76 -11.17 11.62
C ASN A 173 -8.67 -9.93 11.41
N LYS A 174 -8.15 -8.88 10.76
CA LYS A 174 -8.93 -7.66 10.43
C LYS A 174 -10.26 -7.97 9.72
N GLY A 175 -10.23 -8.94 8.81
CA GLY A 175 -11.42 -9.40 8.06
C GLY A 175 -12.45 -10.10 8.95
N GLU A 176 -12.02 -10.88 9.94
CA GLU A 176 -12.91 -11.57 10.89
C GLU A 176 -13.62 -10.56 11.79
N VAL A 177 -12.91 -9.56 12.30
CA VAL A 177 -13.50 -8.48 13.11
C VAL A 177 -14.58 -7.73 12.30
N GLN A 178 -14.30 -7.43 11.03
CA GLN A 178 -15.27 -6.77 10.15
C GLN A 178 -16.48 -7.66 9.84
N LEU A 179 -16.27 -8.96 9.62
CA LEU A 179 -17.32 -9.92 9.36
C LEU A 179 -18.25 -10.10 10.57
N ILE A 180 -17.69 -10.20 11.78
CA ILE A 180 -18.47 -10.32 13.03
C ILE A 180 -19.34 -9.07 13.24
N LEU A 181 -18.80 -7.87 12.99
CA LEU A 181 -19.55 -6.62 13.06
C LEU A 181 -20.69 -6.52 12.02
N GLN A 182 -20.53 -7.14 10.85
CA GLN A 182 -21.57 -7.19 9.83
C GLN A 182 -22.64 -8.23 10.15
N LEU A 183 -22.23 -9.43 10.58
CA LEU A 183 -23.12 -10.51 10.97
C LEU A 183 -24.00 -10.11 12.15
N SER A 184 -23.45 -9.39 13.14
CA SER A 184 -24.26 -8.90 14.26
C SER A 184 -25.34 -7.92 13.82
N LYS A 185 -25.05 -7.05 12.85
CA LYS A 185 -26.05 -6.11 12.30
C LYS A 185 -27.15 -6.85 11.53
N GLN A 186 -26.80 -7.91 10.80
CA GLN A 186 -27.76 -8.74 10.09
C GLN A 186 -28.61 -9.57 11.06
N GLU A 187 -28.02 -10.11 12.12
CA GLU A 187 -28.73 -10.84 13.19
C GLU A 187 -29.71 -9.92 13.93
N GLU A 188 -29.32 -8.68 14.25
CA GLU A 188 -30.23 -7.68 14.83
C GLU A 188 -31.37 -7.32 13.89
N ALA A 189 -31.09 -7.10 12.60
CA ALA A 189 -32.11 -6.78 11.61
C ALA A 189 -33.12 -7.93 11.43
N ALA A 190 -32.65 -9.17 11.36
CA ALA A 190 -33.48 -10.36 11.23
C ALA A 190 -34.34 -10.68 12.48
N ARG A 191 -34.02 -10.06 13.62
CA ARG A 191 -34.78 -10.22 14.87
C ARG A 191 -35.83 -9.13 15.09
N HIS A 192 -35.75 -8.03 14.32
CA HIS A 192 -36.65 -6.88 14.41
C HIS A 192 -37.70 -6.84 13.28
N GLU A 193 -37.68 -7.79 12.35
CA GLU A 193 -38.80 -8.15 11.45
C GLU A 193 -39.68 -9.24 12.07
#